data_AF-A0A350UTK7-F1
#
_entry.id   AF-A0A350UTK7-F1
#
_cell.length_a   1.000
_cell.length_b   1.000
_cell.length_c   1.000
_cell.angle_alpha   90.00
_cell.angle_beta   90.00
_cell.angle_gamma   90.00
#
_symmetry.space_group_name_H-M   'P 1'
#
loop_
_entity.id
_entity.type
_entity.pdbx_description
1 polymer ?
#
loop_
_entity_poly.entity_id
_entity_poly.type
_entity_poly.pdbx_seq_one_letter_code
_entity_poly.pdbx_strand_id
1 'polypeptide(L)'
;MENYGQLKLELIRKGLVIPQEVRDVSEITCGYCDGQPGEEIALSLTENFIVKIPLKEPGDGMPQLKMTEGVVKLNSMDKEIEVGIVPLPNFVRE
;
A
#
# COMPACT_ATOMS: atom_id res chain seq x y z
N MET A 1 -20.50 2.34 7.66
CA MET A 1 -19.58 1.23 7.38
C MET A 1 -18.61 1.68 6.31
N GLU A 2 -17.32 1.63 6.60
CA GLU A 2 -16.31 1.72 5.53
C GLU A 2 -16.52 0.52 4.59
N ASN A 3 -16.72 0.77 3.30
CA ASN A 3 -16.93 -0.30 2.34
C ASN A 3 -15.56 -0.78 1.82
N TYR A 4 -14.92 -1.66 2.59
CA TYR A 4 -13.65 -2.27 2.19
C TYR A 4 -13.73 -3.05 0.87
N GLY A 5 -14.93 -3.49 0.47
CA GLY A 5 -15.16 -4.10 -0.85
C GLY A 5 -14.94 -3.10 -1.99
N GLN A 6 -15.47 -1.88 -1.89
CA GLN A 6 -15.24 -0.81 -2.86
C GLN A 6 -13.77 -0.40 -2.89
N LEU A 7 -13.15 -0.25 -1.73
CA LEU A 7 -11.74 0.10 -1.63
C LEU A 7 -10.84 -0.97 -2.26
N LYS A 8 -11.09 -2.27 -1.97
CA LYS A 8 -10.38 -3.38 -2.63
C LYS A 8 -10.49 -3.32 -4.14
N LEU A 9 -11.69 -3.07 -4.66
CA LEU A 9 -11.90 -2.95 -6.10
C LEU A 9 -11.16 -1.75 -6.70
N GLU A 10 -11.12 -0.62 -6.00
CA GLU A 10 -10.34 0.53 -6.43
C GLU A 10 -8.84 0.21 -6.48
N LEU A 11 -8.30 -0.37 -5.42
CA LEU A 11 -6.88 -0.73 -5.31
C LEU A 11 -6.47 -1.73 -6.39
N ILE A 12 -7.28 -2.75 -6.67
CA ILE A 12 -7.00 -3.71 -7.75
C ILE A 12 -7.02 -3.03 -9.12
N ARG A 13 -7.92 -2.06 -9.34
CA ARG A 13 -8.09 -1.41 -10.65
C ARG A 13 -7.05 -0.31 -10.91
N LYS A 14 -6.79 0.53 -9.91
CA LYS A 14 -5.86 1.67 -10.03
C LYS A 14 -4.42 1.30 -9.67
N GLY A 15 -4.22 0.30 -8.81
CA GLY A 15 -2.93 0.02 -8.20
C GLY A 15 -2.62 0.97 -7.04
N LEU A 16 -1.36 0.95 -6.61
CA LEU A 16 -0.84 1.78 -5.52
C LEU A 16 0.43 2.50 -5.98
N VAL A 17 0.55 3.76 -5.59
CA VAL A 17 1.79 4.52 -5.72
C VAL A 17 2.43 4.60 -4.34
N ILE A 18 3.73 4.31 -4.26
CA ILE A 18 4.53 4.53 -3.04
C ILE A 18 5.32 5.83 -3.28
N PRO A 19 4.94 6.95 -2.62
CA PRO A 19 5.66 8.20 -2.77
C PRO A 19 7.12 8.07 -2.33
N GLN A 20 8.02 8.83 -2.97
CA GLN A 20 9.46 8.76 -2.69
C GLN A 20 9.78 9.10 -1.22
N GLU A 21 8.99 9.99 -0.62
CA GLU A 21 9.16 10.47 0.75
C GLU A 21 8.97 9.37 1.81
N VAL A 22 8.24 8.31 1.46
CA VAL A 22 7.95 7.19 2.36
C VAL A 22 8.57 5.88 1.88
N ARG A 23 9.30 5.92 0.76
CA ARG A 23 9.84 4.73 0.12
C ARG A 23 10.90 4.05 0.98
N ASP A 24 11.75 4.81 1.68
CA ASP A 24 12.82 4.25 2.51
C ASP A 24 12.40 3.94 3.96
N VAL A 25 11.11 4.07 4.27
CA VAL A 25 10.58 3.85 5.62
C VAL A 25 10.43 2.35 5.89
N SER A 26 10.99 1.85 6.99
CA SER A 26 11.10 0.42 7.29
C SER A 26 9.76 -0.34 7.31
N GLU A 27 8.73 0.34 7.79
CA GLU A 27 7.35 -0.14 7.87
C GLU A 27 6.76 -0.37 6.48
N ILE A 28 7.30 0.31 5.45
CA ILE A 28 6.85 0.26 4.06
C ILE A 28 7.78 -0.63 3.22
N THR A 29 9.10 -0.47 3.32
CA THR A 29 10.09 -1.28 2.58
C THR A 29 9.99 -2.76 2.88
N CYS A 30 9.50 -3.15 4.05
CA CYS A 30 9.34 -4.56 4.38
C CYS A 30 8.33 -5.31 3.46
N GLY A 31 7.48 -4.58 2.73
CA GLY A 31 6.39 -5.13 1.91
C GLY A 31 6.71 -5.37 0.44
N TYR A 32 7.89 -4.96 -0.05
CA TYR A 32 8.27 -5.10 -1.47
C TYR A 32 9.78 -5.30 -1.61
N CYS A 33 10.26 -5.58 -2.83
CA CYS A 33 11.68 -5.71 -3.13
C CYS A 33 12.28 -4.34 -3.47
N ASP A 34 12.22 -3.93 -4.73
CA ASP A 34 12.74 -2.64 -5.18
C ASP A 34 11.64 -1.56 -5.21
N GLY A 35 10.38 -1.95 -5.05
CA GLY A 35 9.23 -1.03 -4.98
C GLY A 35 8.90 -0.40 -6.33
N GLN A 36 9.40 -1.02 -7.41
CA GLN A 36 9.24 -0.51 -8.76
C GLN A 36 7.83 -0.79 -9.29
N PRO A 37 7.32 0.07 -10.19
CA PRO A 37 6.08 -0.21 -10.91
C PRO A 37 6.12 -1.58 -11.60
N GLY A 38 5.06 -2.35 -11.41
CA GLY A 38 4.97 -3.75 -11.86
C GLY A 38 5.23 -4.78 -10.76
N GLU A 39 5.88 -4.41 -9.65
CA GLU A 39 5.87 -5.21 -8.43
C GLU A 39 4.48 -5.17 -7.75
N GLU A 40 4.30 -5.96 -6.70
CA GLU A 40 3.10 -5.99 -5.91
C GLU A 40 3.43 -5.86 -4.42
N ILE A 41 2.57 -5.15 -3.69
CA ILE A 41 2.61 -5.06 -2.23
C ILE A 41 1.31 -5.63 -1.66
N ALA A 42 1.40 -6.25 -0.48
CA ALA A 42 0.23 -6.71 0.26
C ALA A 42 -0.08 -5.77 1.43
N LEU A 43 -1.30 -5.20 1.43
CA LEU A 43 -1.81 -4.36 2.51
C LEU A 43 -2.83 -5.11 3.35
N SER A 44 -2.75 -4.95 4.66
CA SER A 44 -3.78 -5.35 5.62
C SER A 44 -4.68 -4.13 5.88
N LEU A 45 -5.90 -4.13 5.36
CA LEU A 45 -6.86 -3.02 5.60
C LEU A 45 -7.54 -3.16 6.97
N THR A 46 -7.67 -4.39 7.45
CA THR A 46 -8.12 -4.79 8.80
C THR A 46 -7.51 -6.17 9.09
N GLU A 47 -7.61 -6.66 10.33
CA GLU A 47 -7.07 -7.97 10.76
C GLU A 47 -7.37 -9.14 9.80
N ASN A 48 -8.58 -9.18 9.22
CA ASN A 48 -9.04 -10.29 8.36
C ASN A 48 -9.19 -9.89 6.88
N PHE A 49 -8.66 -8.75 6.47
CA PHE A 49 -8.86 -8.25 5.11
C PHE A 49 -7.55 -7.76 4.48
N ILE A 50 -6.90 -8.68 3.78
CA ILE A 50 -5.64 -8.44 3.08
C ILE A 50 -5.89 -8.30 1.57
N VAL A 51 -5.22 -7.34 0.94
CA VAL A 51 -5.29 -7.08 -0.49
C VAL A 51 -3.89 -7.01 -1.06
N LYS A 52 -3.63 -7.77 -2.12
CA LYS A 52 -2.40 -7.66 -2.93
C LYS A 52 -2.65 -6.67 -4.07
N ILE A 53 -1.75 -5.72 -4.24
CA ILE A 53 -1.97 -4.53 -5.06
C ILE A 53 -0.74 -4.29 -5.93
N PRO A 54 -0.89 -4.08 -7.25
CA PRO A 54 0.22 -3.75 -8.11
C PRO A 54 0.71 -2.34 -7.85
N LEU A 55 2.02 -2.17 -7.79
CA LEU A 55 2.68 -0.87 -7.76
C LEU A 55 2.61 -0.21 -9.14
N LYS A 56 2.36 1.09 -9.16
CA LYS A 56 2.17 1.89 -10.37
C LYS A 56 3.01 3.15 -10.33
N GLU A 57 3.22 3.70 -11.52
CA GLU A 57 3.77 5.04 -11.69
C GLU A 57 2.83 6.09 -11.10
N PRO A 58 3.35 7.23 -10.60
CA PRO A 58 2.54 8.34 -10.13
C PRO A 58 1.54 8.82 -11.19
N GLY A 59 0.30 9.06 -10.76
CA GLY A 59 -0.78 9.57 -11.60
C GLY A 59 -1.84 10.28 -10.75
N ASP A 60 -2.68 11.08 -11.40
CA ASP A 60 -3.71 11.84 -10.71
C ASP A 60 -4.78 10.93 -10.09
N GLY A 61 -5.19 11.24 -8.85
CA GLY A 61 -6.18 10.47 -8.09
C GLY A 61 -5.83 9.00 -7.84
N MET A 62 -4.53 8.65 -7.89
CA MET A 62 -4.02 7.32 -7.58
C MET A 62 -3.99 7.08 -6.05
N PRO A 63 -4.32 5.86 -5.59
CA PRO A 63 -4.12 5.48 -4.20
C PRO A 63 -2.65 5.59 -3.81
N GLN A 64 -2.37 6.17 -2.64
CA GLN A 64 -1.01 6.47 -2.19
C GLN A 64 -0.79 6.11 -0.73
N LEU A 65 0.41 5.63 -0.41
CA LEU A 65 0.83 5.50 0.99
C LEU A 65 1.33 6.82 1.55
N LYS A 66 1.09 7.02 2.85
CA LYS A 66 1.67 8.09 3.66
C LYS A 66 2.13 7.53 4.99
N MET A 67 3.10 8.21 5.59
CA MET A 67 3.52 7.95 6.97
C MET A 67 3.13 9.17 7.81
N THR A 68 2.39 8.96 8.88
CA THR A 68 1.99 10.03 9.81
C THR A 68 2.12 9.51 11.23
N GLU A 69 2.97 10.16 12.05
CA GLU A 69 3.17 9.80 13.45
C GLU A 69 3.57 8.32 13.66
N GLY A 70 4.33 7.74 12.71
CA GLY A 70 4.76 6.34 12.76
C GLY A 70 3.71 5.32 12.29
N VAL A 71 2.55 5.79 11.81
CA VAL A 71 1.48 4.95 11.30
C VAL A 71 1.41 5.06 9.77
N VAL A 72 1.39 3.89 9.10
CA VAL A 72 1.18 3.82 7.66
C VAL A 72 -0.29 4.04 7.34
N LYS A 73 -0.56 5.01 6.46
CA LYS A 73 -1.90 5.35 6.00
C LYS A 73 -2.01 5.19 4.49
N LEU A 74 -3.17 4.73 4.04
CA LEU A 74 -3.57 4.73 2.64
C LEU A 74 -4.48 5.93 2.40
N ASN A 75 -4.07 6.82 1.48
CA ASN A 75 -4.91 7.86 0.92
C ASN A 75 -5.60 7.33 -0.36
N SER A 76 -6.93 7.20 -0.33
CA SER A 76 -7.73 6.76 -1.47
C SER A 76 -9.18 7.24 -1.32
N MET A 77 -9.88 7.50 -2.43
CA MET A 77 -11.29 7.97 -2.41
C MET A 77 -11.54 9.18 -1.49
N ASP A 78 -10.62 10.15 -1.44
CA ASP A 78 -10.68 11.31 -0.54
C ASP A 78 -10.74 10.93 0.96
N LYS A 79 -10.21 9.77 1.30
CA LYS A 79 -10.13 9.24 2.67
C LYS A 79 -8.71 8.81 2.99
N GLU A 80 -8.35 8.99 4.25
CA GLU A 80 -7.15 8.38 4.82
C GLU A 80 -7.58 7.28 5.79
N ILE A 81 -7.04 6.09 5.58
CA ILE A 81 -7.26 4.96 6.47
C ILE A 81 -5.92 4.39 6.92
N GLU A 82 -5.86 3.90 8.16
CA GLU A 82 -4.71 3.16 8.65
C GLU A 82 -4.64 1.78 7.98
N VAL A 83 -3.45 1.37 7.56
CA VAL A 83 -3.21 0.07 6.94
C VAL A 83 -1.92 -0.55 7.47
N GLY A 84 -1.91 -1.87 7.58
CA GLY A 84 -0.67 -2.63 7.80
C GLY A 84 0.00 -2.98 6.48
N ILE A 85 1.33 -3.04 6.49
CA ILE A 85 2.09 -3.67 5.41
C ILE A 85 2.33 -5.13 5.80
N VAL A 86 1.97 -6.06 4.91
CA VAL A 86 2.29 -7.47 5.10
C VAL A 86 3.73 -7.67 4.64
N PRO A 87 4.67 -8.02 5.53
CA PRO A 87 6.06 -8.12 5.18
C PRO A 87 6.31 -9.30 4.23
N LEU A 88 7.20 -9.11 3.25
CA LEU A 88 7.70 -10.21 2.44
C LEU A 88 8.40 -11.24 3.33
N PRO A 89 8.40 -12.54 2.97
CA PRO A 89 9.22 -13.51 3.68
C PRO A 89 10.70 -13.12 3.67
N ASN A 90 11.45 -13.43 4.74
CA ASN A 90 12.86 -13.04 4.87
C ASN A 90 13.72 -13.52 3.69
N PHE A 91 13.47 -14.73 3.17
CA PHE A 91 14.21 -15.31 2.05
C PHE A 91 14.00 -14.62 0.70
N VAL A 92 13.04 -13.69 0.60
CA VAL A 92 12.80 -12.86 -0.61
C VAL A 92 13.51 -11.51 -0.50
N ARG A 93 13.86 -11.09 0.72
CA ARG A 93 14.48 -9.79 1.01
C ARG A 93 16.02 -9.85 1.05
N GLU A 94 16.61 -11.00 0.76
CA GLU A 94 18.07 -11.25 0.72
C GLU A 94 18.68 -11.02 -0.66
#